data_AF-A0A7C9DCJ8-F1
#
_entry.id   AF-A0A7C9DCJ8-F1
#
_cell.length_a   1.000
_cell.length_b   1.000
_cell.length_c   1.000
_cell.angle_alpha   90.00
_cell.angle_beta   90.00
_cell.angle_gamma   90.00
#
_symmetry.space_group_name_H-M   'P 1'
#
loop_
_entity.id
_entity.type
_entity.pdbx_description
1 polymer ?
#
loop_
_entity_poly.entity_id
_entity_poly.type
_entity_poly.pdbx_seq_one_letter_code
_entity_poly.pdbx_strand_id
1 'polypeptide(L)'
;MYYRGQMMCDDETCKYTTRSLNLRVIGDSERGTVCPNYPRCNGRLVRKYTEADLYKQLSYFCHVLDTDRCIDKVDANAILRLEKELARVRPMVDSAANIAQKLRDRCAYGWVQLTDLFLTA
;
A
#
# COMPACT_ATOMS: atom_id res chain seq x y z
N MET A 1 -8.19 -3.98 -5.75
CA MET A 1 -7.40 -5.22 -5.57
C MET A 1 -7.26 -5.58 -4.10
N TYR A 2 -6.74 -4.69 -3.26
CA TYR A 2 -6.59 -4.87 -1.81
C TYR A 2 -7.82 -5.49 -1.09
N TYR A 3 -8.98 -4.82 -1.11
CA TYR A 3 -10.19 -5.28 -0.42
C TYR A 3 -10.84 -6.56 -1.00
N ARG A 4 -10.31 -7.13 -2.10
CA ARG A 4 -10.78 -8.44 -2.56
C ARG A 4 -10.35 -9.57 -1.61
N GLY A 5 -9.36 -9.31 -0.74
CA GLY A 5 -8.91 -10.25 0.28
C GLY A 5 -8.28 -11.52 -0.28
N GLN A 6 -7.67 -11.44 -1.47
CA GLN A 6 -7.08 -12.61 -2.10
C GLN A 6 -5.79 -13.01 -1.40
N MET A 7 -5.75 -14.26 -0.96
CA MET A 7 -4.65 -14.89 -0.24
C MET A 7 -4.10 -16.05 -1.07
N MET A 8 -2.80 -16.34 -0.93
CA MET A 8 -2.13 -17.46 -1.57
C MET A 8 -1.22 -18.15 -0.56
N CYS A 9 -1.16 -19.47 -0.58
CA CYS A 9 -0.19 -20.24 0.20
C CYS A 9 1.23 -19.88 -0.24
N ASP A 10 2.11 -19.58 0.71
CA ASP A 10 3.52 -19.27 0.48
C ASP A 10 4.33 -20.48 -0.01
N ASP A 11 3.94 -21.70 0.37
CA ASP A 11 4.54 -22.94 -0.10
C ASP A 11 4.47 -23.04 -1.63
N GLU A 12 5.66 -23.09 -2.25
CA GLU A 12 5.84 -23.07 -3.70
C GLU A 12 5.20 -24.26 -4.40
N THR A 13 5.11 -25.40 -3.73
CA THR A 13 4.50 -26.62 -4.26
C THR A 13 2.99 -26.63 -4.10
N CYS A 14 2.44 -25.78 -3.22
CA CYS A 14 1.01 -25.72 -2.95
C CYS A 14 0.28 -24.66 -3.79
N LYS A 15 0.74 -23.39 -3.74
CA LYS A 15 0.12 -22.22 -4.39
C LYS A 15 -1.42 -22.08 -4.24
N TYR A 16 -2.01 -22.71 -3.23
CA TYR A 16 -3.45 -22.66 -2.98
C TYR A 16 -3.91 -21.20 -2.82
N THR A 17 -4.90 -20.79 -3.59
CA THR A 17 -5.38 -19.40 -3.62
C THR A 17 -6.83 -19.34 -3.17
N THR A 18 -7.16 -18.41 -2.28
CA THR A 18 -8.51 -18.26 -1.75
C THR A 18 -8.83 -16.81 -1.41
N ARG A 19 -10.11 -16.53 -1.17
CA ARG A 19 -10.60 -15.31 -0.52
C ARG A 19 -11.20 -15.58 0.85
N SER A 20 -11.38 -16.86 1.20
CA SER A 20 -11.94 -17.29 2.47
C SER A 20 -10.86 -17.29 3.55
N LEU A 21 -11.21 -16.83 4.73
CA LEU A 21 -10.34 -16.89 5.91
C LEU A 21 -10.44 -18.27 6.55
N ASN A 22 -9.30 -18.87 6.88
CA ASN A 22 -9.25 -20.12 7.62
C ASN A 22 -9.16 -19.85 9.12
N LEU A 23 -10.20 -20.19 9.88
CA LEU A 23 -10.24 -19.93 11.33
C LEU A 23 -9.39 -20.90 12.16
N ARG A 24 -8.75 -21.91 11.55
CA ARG A 24 -7.83 -22.81 12.24
C ARG A 24 -6.61 -22.06 12.75
N VAL A 25 -6.17 -22.42 13.95
CA VAL A 25 -4.93 -21.97 14.59
C VAL A 25 -4.15 -23.21 14.98
N ILE A 26 -2.95 -23.38 14.43
CA ILE A 26 -2.07 -24.54 14.67
C ILE A 26 -0.72 -24.01 15.16
N GLY A 27 -0.31 -24.40 16.38
CA GLY A 27 0.94 -23.95 16.97
C GLY A 27 1.00 -22.42 17.12
N ASP A 28 2.03 -21.82 16.54
CA ASP A 28 2.33 -20.38 16.53
C ASP A 28 1.68 -19.62 15.36
N SER A 29 0.87 -20.29 14.52
CA SER A 29 0.27 -19.65 13.35
C SER A 29 -0.63 -18.48 13.73
N GLU A 30 -0.51 -17.34 13.03
CA GLU A 30 -1.48 -16.26 13.13
C GLU A 30 -2.88 -16.73 12.69
N ARG A 31 -3.92 -16.24 13.36
CA ARG A 31 -5.32 -16.54 13.03
C ARG A 31 -5.60 -16.16 11.58
N GLY A 32 -6.25 -17.05 10.82
CA GLY A 32 -6.57 -16.77 9.42
C GLY A 32 -5.51 -17.25 8.42
N THR A 33 -4.32 -17.65 8.87
CA THR A 33 -3.17 -17.90 7.98
C THR A 33 -2.90 -19.38 7.69
N VAL A 34 -3.48 -20.33 8.42
CA VAL A 34 -3.21 -21.76 8.18
C VAL A 34 -3.71 -22.18 6.77
N CYS A 35 -2.85 -22.84 5.99
CA CYS A 35 -3.25 -23.36 4.67
C CYS A 35 -4.40 -24.38 4.79
N PRO A 36 -5.47 -24.28 3.99
CA PRO A 36 -6.57 -25.24 4.01
C PRO A 36 -6.17 -26.68 3.68
N ASN A 37 -5.02 -26.87 3.02
CA ASN A 37 -4.47 -28.19 2.71
C ASN A 37 -3.77 -28.86 3.90
N TYR A 38 -3.62 -28.19 5.05
CA TYR A 38 -3.08 -28.81 6.26
C TYR A 38 -3.87 -30.08 6.66
N PRO A 39 -3.21 -31.20 7.02
CA PRO A 39 -1.77 -31.34 7.32
C PRO A 39 -0.88 -31.68 6.11
N ARG A 40 -1.42 -31.75 4.88
CA ARG A 40 -0.62 -32.04 3.68
C ARG A 40 0.26 -30.88 3.21
N CYS A 41 0.02 -29.68 3.72
CA CYS A 41 0.83 -28.49 3.49
C CYS A 41 0.95 -27.72 4.81
N ASN A 42 2.18 -27.34 5.15
CA ASN A 42 2.51 -26.55 6.34
C ASN A 42 2.73 -25.06 6.03
N GLY A 43 2.46 -24.63 4.79
CA GLY A 43 2.54 -23.23 4.39
C GLY A 43 1.46 -22.35 5.01
N ARG A 44 1.66 -21.04 4.88
CA ARG A 44 0.77 -20.00 5.39
C ARG A 44 0.14 -19.22 4.22
N LEU A 45 -1.12 -18.89 4.37
CA LEU A 45 -1.85 -18.00 3.48
C LEU A 45 -1.36 -16.56 3.68
N VAL A 46 -0.75 -15.99 2.65
CA VAL A 46 -0.30 -14.60 2.61
C VAL A 46 -1.17 -13.79 1.65
N ARG A 47 -1.40 -12.50 1.94
CA ARG A 47 -2.14 -11.61 1.03
C ARG A 47 -1.37 -11.44 -0.27
N LYS A 48 -2.05 -11.61 -1.41
CA LYS A 48 -1.47 -11.33 -2.73
C LYS A 48 -1.24 -9.84 -3.00
N TYR A 49 -2.01 -8.99 -2.34
CA TYR A 49 -1.88 -7.54 -2.42
C TYR A 49 -1.96 -6.99 -1.00
N THR A 50 -0.81 -6.59 -0.48
CA THR A 50 -0.63 -6.20 0.92
C THR A 50 -1.09 -4.76 1.15
N GLU A 51 -1.24 -4.38 2.42
CA GLU A 51 -1.44 -2.97 2.79
C GLU A 51 -0.25 -2.10 2.35
N ALA A 52 0.96 -2.65 2.40
CA ALA A 52 2.17 -1.96 1.96
C ALA A 52 2.15 -1.70 0.44
N ASP A 53 1.68 -2.66 -0.35
CA ASP A 53 1.50 -2.48 -1.80
C ASP A 53 0.49 -1.39 -2.12
N LEU A 54 -0.65 -1.36 -1.40
CA LEU A 54 -1.65 -0.31 -1.55
C LEU A 54 -1.08 1.06 -1.21
N TYR A 55 -0.42 1.16 -0.06
CA TYR A 55 0.17 2.42 0.41
C TYR A 55 1.25 2.93 -0.54
N LYS A 56 2.12 2.03 -1.03
CA LYS A 56 3.16 2.37 -2.02
C LYS A 56 2.54 2.90 -3.32
N GLN A 57 1.46 2.27 -3.80
CA GLN A 57 0.77 2.72 -5.01
C GLN A 57 0.14 4.10 -4.83
N LEU A 58 -0.52 4.36 -3.71
CA LEU A 58 -1.13 5.67 -3.41
C LEU A 58 -0.07 6.75 -3.20
N SER A 59 1.03 6.40 -2.53
CA SER A 59 2.18 7.30 -2.34
C SER A 59 2.84 7.65 -3.67
N TYR A 60 2.92 6.70 -4.61
CA TYR A 60 3.38 6.97 -5.96
C TYR A 60 2.48 7.98 -6.68
N PHE A 61 1.16 7.85 -6.60
CA PHE A 61 0.25 8.84 -7.17
C PHE A 61 0.41 10.22 -6.53
N CYS A 62 0.55 10.29 -5.21
CA CYS A 62 0.85 11.56 -4.52
C CYS A 62 2.17 12.16 -5.04
N HIS A 63 3.20 11.34 -5.27
CA HIS A 63 4.50 11.82 -5.75
C HIS A 63 4.44 12.36 -7.18
N VAL A 64 3.74 11.67 -8.09
CA VAL A 64 3.65 12.07 -9.51
C VAL A 64 2.78 13.31 -9.69
N LEU A 65 1.78 13.50 -8.82
CA LEU A 65 0.87 14.64 -8.87
C LEU A 65 1.36 15.85 -8.04
N ASP A 66 2.54 15.75 -7.42
CA ASP A 66 3.13 16.81 -6.60
C ASP A 66 3.76 17.88 -7.51
N THR A 67 2.99 18.93 -7.80
CA THR A 67 3.43 19.99 -8.73
C THR A 67 4.60 20.80 -8.18
N ASP A 68 4.66 21.00 -6.86
CA ASP A 68 5.74 21.74 -6.20
C ASP A 68 7.06 20.97 -6.27
N ARG A 69 7.03 19.69 -5.92
CA ARG A 69 8.22 18.83 -5.94
C ARG A 69 8.74 18.54 -7.35
N CYS A 70 7.88 18.69 -8.37
CA CYS A 70 8.32 18.64 -9.77
C CYS A 70 9.22 19.82 -10.12
N ILE A 71 8.93 21.02 -9.62
CA ILE A 71 9.68 22.24 -9.92
C ILE A 71 11.08 22.21 -9.29
N ASP A 72 11.19 21.69 -8.07
CA ASP A 72 12.47 21.58 -7.33
C ASP A 72 13.56 20.77 -8.05
N LYS A 73 13.16 19.91 -9.00
CA LYS A 73 14.08 19.01 -9.73
C LYS A 73 14.47 19.52 -11.12
N VAL A 74 14.04 20.72 -11.50
CA VAL A 74 14.22 21.26 -12.86
C VAL A 74 15.28 22.36 -12.87
N ASP A 75 16.06 22.39 -13.95
CA ASP A 75 17.07 23.42 -14.17
C ASP A 75 16.45 24.83 -14.11
N ALA A 76 17.13 25.77 -13.43
CA ALA A 76 16.65 27.13 -13.21
C ALA A 76 16.20 27.84 -14.50
N ASN A 77 16.88 27.56 -15.61
CA ASN A 77 16.58 28.15 -16.92
C ASN A 77 15.25 27.66 -17.54
N ALA A 78 14.72 26.52 -17.09
CA ALA A 78 13.49 25.92 -17.59
C ALA A 78 12.27 26.16 -16.67
N ILE A 79 12.49 26.59 -15.41
CA ILE A 79 11.43 26.78 -14.41
C ILE A 79 10.31 27.71 -14.91
N LEU A 80 10.67 28.90 -15.43
CA LEU A 80 9.68 29.88 -15.92
C LEU A 80 8.77 29.32 -17.02
N ARG A 81 9.33 28.48 -17.90
CA ARG A 81 8.58 27.86 -19.00
C ARG A 81 7.67 26.76 -18.47
N LEU A 82 8.18 25.94 -17.55
CA LEU A 82 7.42 24.88 -16.90
C LEU A 82 6.25 25.45 -16.11
N GLU A 83 6.48 26.45 -15.27
CA GLU A 83 5.46 27.11 -14.45
C GLU A 83 4.29 27.62 -15.29
N LYS A 84 4.59 28.23 -16.45
CA LYS A 84 3.56 28.72 -17.36
C LYS A 84 2.66 27.60 -17.89
N GLU A 85 3.22 26.47 -18.29
CA GLU A 85 2.43 25.33 -18.76
C GLU A 85 1.73 24.59 -17.61
N LEU A 86 2.41 24.47 -16.46
CA LEU A 86 1.90 23.81 -15.27
C LEU A 86 0.70 24.57 -14.69
N ALA A 87 0.72 25.90 -14.70
CA ALA A 87 -0.39 26.75 -14.26
C ALA A 87 -1.72 26.41 -14.96
N ARG A 88 -1.67 25.91 -16.20
CA ARG A 88 -2.87 25.53 -16.98
C ARG A 88 -3.52 24.24 -16.48
N VAL A 89 -2.73 23.34 -15.89
CA VAL A 89 -3.19 22.01 -15.44
C VAL A 89 -3.20 21.85 -13.93
N ARG A 90 -2.52 22.74 -13.20
CA ARG A 90 -2.34 22.69 -11.74
C ARG A 90 -3.65 22.50 -10.97
N PRO A 91 -4.76 23.23 -11.24
CA PRO A 91 -6.02 22.99 -10.51
C PRO A 91 -6.57 21.56 -10.64
N MET A 92 -6.43 20.95 -11.81
CA MET A 92 -6.86 19.58 -12.06
C MET A 92 -5.92 18.57 -11.37
N VAL A 93 -4.62 18.82 -11.44
CA VAL A 93 -3.59 17.99 -10.79
C VAL A 93 -3.74 18.02 -9.28
N ASP A 94 -3.92 19.20 -8.68
CA ASP A 94 -4.09 19.38 -7.25
C ASP A 94 -5.37 18.69 -6.74
N SER A 95 -6.45 18.74 -7.53
CA SER A 95 -7.69 18.00 -7.24
C SER A 95 -7.45 16.49 -7.21
N ALA A 96 -6.72 15.95 -8.19
CA ALA A 96 -6.35 14.53 -8.23
C ALA A 96 -5.40 14.15 -7.08
N ALA A 97 -4.42 15.00 -6.76
CA ALA A 97 -3.48 14.82 -5.66
C ALA A 97 -4.22 14.75 -4.31
N ASN A 98 -5.19 15.65 -4.09
CA ASN A 98 -6.03 15.67 -2.89
C ASN A 98 -6.80 14.36 -2.70
N ILE A 99 -7.37 13.80 -3.79
CA ILE A 99 -8.07 12.50 -3.73
C ILE A 99 -7.09 11.38 -3.36
N ALA A 100 -5.93 11.32 -4.02
CA ALA A 100 -4.91 10.31 -3.74
C ALA A 100 -4.42 10.40 -2.28
N GLN A 101 -4.18 11.61 -1.79
CA GLN A 101 -3.76 11.88 -0.43
C GLN A 101 -4.82 11.44 0.59
N LYS A 102 -6.09 11.84 0.41
CA LYS A 102 -7.20 11.40 1.27
C LYS A 102 -7.35 9.88 1.33
N LEU A 103 -7.08 9.18 0.23
CA LEU A 103 -7.09 7.72 0.21
C LEU A 103 -5.88 7.14 0.94
N ARG A 104 -4.68 7.68 0.72
CA ARG A 104 -3.44 7.26 1.37
C ARG A 104 -3.49 7.46 2.89
N ASP A 105 -4.04 8.57 3.33
CA ASP A 105 -4.10 8.95 4.75
C ASP A 105 -5.10 8.07 5.53
N ARG A 106 -5.92 7.27 4.84
CA ARG A 106 -6.76 6.22 5.44
C ARG A 106 -6.06 4.86 5.56
N CYS A 107 -4.89 4.68 4.96
CA CYS A 107 -4.13 3.44 5.07
C CYS A 107 -3.50 3.31 6.46
N ALA A 108 -3.24 2.07 6.89
CA ALA A 108 -2.67 1.79 8.21
C ALA A 108 -1.24 2.33 8.40
N TYR A 109 -0.55 2.67 7.31
CA TYR A 109 0.79 3.28 7.32
C TYR A 109 0.78 4.82 7.36
N GLY A 110 -0.39 5.47 7.38
CA GLY A 110 -0.49 6.94 7.41
C GLY A 110 -0.13 7.56 8.76
N TRP A 111 -0.12 6.78 9.84
CA TRP A 111 0.10 7.27 11.19
C TRP A 111 0.80 6.22 12.05
N VAL A 112 1.69 6.66 12.94
CA VAL A 112 2.41 5.80 13.88
C VAL A 112 2.32 6.42 15.27
N GLN A 113 1.70 5.70 16.21
CA GLN A 113 1.65 6.08 17.62
C GLN A 113 3.02 5.78 18.27
N LEU A 114 3.92 6.77 18.28
CA LEU A 114 5.28 6.57 18.82
C LEU A 114 5.27 6.13 20.29
N THR A 115 4.26 6.54 21.07
CA THR A 115 4.12 6.09 22.47
C THR A 115 3.94 4.58 22.57
N ASP A 116 3.24 3.93 21.64
CA ASP A 116 3.02 2.48 21.68
C ASP A 116 4.27 1.67 21.32
N LEU A 117 5.22 2.31 20.60
CA LEU A 117 6.48 1.69 20.22
C LEU A 117 7.55 1.78 21.31
N PHE A 118 7.53 2.86 22.10
CA PHE A 118 8.59 3.17 23.07
C PHE A 118 8.17 3.03 24.53
N LEU A 119 6.89 2.84 24.83
CA LEU A 119 6.45 2.45 26.16
C LEU A 119 6.81 0.98 26.40
N THR A 120 7.97 0.77 27.02
CA THR A 120 8.35 -0.46 27.69
C THR A 120 7.37 -0.75 28.82
N ALA A 121 6.71 -1.90 28.77
CA ALA A 121 6.06 -2.51 29.93
C ALA A 121 7.08 -2.84 31.03
#